data_AF-A0A5C5ZXS0-F1
#
_entry.id   AF-A0A5C5ZXS0-F1
#
_cell.length_a   1.000
_cell.length_b   1.000
_cell.length_c   1.000
_cell.angle_alpha   90.00
_cell.angle_beta   90.00
_cell.angle_gamma   90.00
#
_symmetry.space_group_name_H-M   'P 1'
#
loop_
_entity.id
_entity.type
_entity.pdbx_description
1 polymer ?
#
loop_
_entity_poly.entity_id
_entity_poly.type
_entity_poly.pdbx_seq_one_letter_code
_entity_poly.pdbx_strand_id
1 'polypeptide(L)'
;MANLLLRVTPYAVADKLIGSMDGQAGHYCDECGSEYRAETSSMDQLCPECAHRLYSYPNCEHDFVDGRCRTCGWDGSESDYLKSMRQ
;
A
#
# COMPACT_ATOMS: atom_id res chain seq x y z
N MET A 1 -0.80 -36.01 35.09
CA MET A 1 -0.61 -34.56 35.16
C MET A 1 -0.20 -34.05 33.78
N ALA A 2 -1.18 -33.82 32.89
CA ALA A 2 -0.91 -33.33 31.54
C ALA A 2 -0.76 -31.81 31.59
N ASN A 3 0.42 -31.31 31.24
CA ASN A 3 0.73 -29.88 31.23
C ASN A 3 0.03 -29.23 30.03
N LEU A 4 -0.98 -28.43 30.33
CA LEU A 4 -1.76 -27.63 29.39
C LEU A 4 -0.98 -26.34 29.09
N LEU A 5 -0.17 -26.35 28.02
CA LEU A 5 0.34 -25.11 27.41
C LEU A 5 -0.36 -24.92 26.07
N LEU A 6 -1.48 -24.20 26.08
CA LEU A 6 -2.07 -23.61 24.88
C LEU A 6 -1.07 -22.61 24.29
N ARG A 7 -0.36 -23.02 23.25
CA ARG A 7 0.35 -22.10 22.36
C ARG A 7 -0.69 -21.44 21.46
N VAL A 8 -1.18 -20.28 21.88
CA VAL A 8 -1.83 -19.33 20.98
C VAL A 8 -0.73 -18.71 20.11
N THR A 9 -0.69 -19.06 18.82
CA THR A 9 0.08 -18.31 17.82
C THR A 9 -0.88 -17.35 17.13
N PRO A 10 -0.89 -16.04 17.47
CA PRO A 10 -1.78 -15.08 16.81
C PRO A 10 -1.33 -14.67 15.40
N TYR A 11 -0.21 -15.21 14.89
CA TYR A 11 0.31 -14.87 13.57
C TYR A 11 0.47 -16.12 12.74
N ALA A 12 -0.66 -16.70 12.35
CA ALA A 12 -0.71 -17.55 11.18
C ALA A 12 -0.46 -16.65 9.96
N VAL A 13 0.81 -16.50 9.58
CA VAL A 13 1.16 -15.99 8.25
C VAL A 13 0.58 -16.98 7.26
N ALA A 14 -0.47 -16.57 6.54
CA ALA A 14 -0.99 -17.35 5.44
C ALA A 14 0.08 -17.38 4.36
N ASP A 15 0.78 -18.51 4.27
CA ASP A 15 1.62 -18.89 3.13
C ASP A 15 0.77 -18.84 1.85
N LYS A 16 0.81 -17.72 1.14
CA LYS A 16 0.27 -17.59 -0.21
C LYS A 16 1.41 -17.74 -1.19
N LEU A 17 1.71 -18.99 -1.54
CA LEU A 17 2.57 -19.30 -2.68
C LEU A 17 1.81 -19.10 -4.01
N ILE A 18 2.58 -18.71 -5.02
CA ILE A 18 2.44 -18.89 -6.49
C ILE A 18 2.22 -17.58 -7.28
N GLY A 19 3.29 -17.09 -7.93
CA GLY A 19 3.22 -16.16 -9.07
C GLY A 19 4.50 -15.40 -9.45
N SER A 20 5.40 -16.04 -10.22
CA SER A 20 6.36 -15.49 -11.20
C SER A 20 7.60 -14.64 -10.77
N MET A 21 8.72 -14.93 -11.44
CA MET A 21 10.10 -14.50 -11.17
C MET A 21 10.58 -13.35 -12.07
N ASP A 22 9.78 -12.29 -12.27
CA ASP A 22 10.22 -11.07 -12.96
C ASP A 22 9.61 -9.81 -12.31
N GLY A 23 10.39 -9.16 -11.44
CA GLY A 23 10.41 -7.71 -11.20
C GLY A 23 9.18 -6.99 -10.63
N GLN A 24 9.21 -6.72 -9.32
CA GLN A 24 8.38 -5.77 -8.54
C GLN A 24 6.91 -6.19 -8.38
N ALA A 25 6.58 -6.84 -7.25
CA ALA A 25 5.20 -6.97 -6.81
C ALA A 25 4.64 -5.57 -6.49
N GLY A 26 3.78 -5.05 -7.37
CA GLY A 26 3.03 -3.82 -7.10
C GLY A 26 2.17 -4.00 -5.84
N HIS A 27 2.22 -3.01 -4.95
CA HIS A 27 1.32 -2.92 -3.80
C HIS A 27 0.07 -2.15 -4.21
N TYR A 28 -1.09 -2.46 -3.62
CA TYR A 28 -2.32 -1.72 -3.84
C TYR A 28 -2.62 -0.86 -2.62
N CYS A 29 -3.00 0.39 -2.85
CA CYS A 29 -3.34 1.32 -1.79
C CYS A 29 -4.70 0.95 -1.18
N ASP A 30 -4.76 0.74 0.13
CA ASP A 30 -6.01 0.40 0.84
C ASP A 30 -7.06 1.52 0.77
N GLU A 31 -6.64 2.76 0.51
CA GLU A 31 -7.54 3.92 0.49
C GLU A 31 -8.10 4.20 -0.90
N CYS A 32 -7.23 4.28 -1.92
CA CYS A 32 -7.63 4.65 -3.28
C CYS A 32 -7.60 3.51 -4.29
N GLY A 33 -7.10 2.33 -3.93
CA GLY A 33 -7.00 1.17 -4.81
C GLY A 33 -5.92 1.25 -5.89
N SER A 34 -5.20 2.37 -6.01
CA SER A 34 -4.10 2.50 -6.98
C SER A 34 -2.98 1.52 -6.67
N GLU A 35 -2.39 0.96 -7.72
CA GLU A 35 -1.11 0.29 -7.64
C GLU A 35 0.00 1.30 -7.33
N TYR A 36 0.99 0.92 -6.52
CA TYR A 36 2.14 1.75 -6.18
C TYR A 36 3.34 0.90 -5.73
N ARG A 37 4.52 1.53 -5.66
CA ARG A 37 5.75 0.91 -5.11
C ARG A 37 5.85 1.19 -3.62
N ALA A 38 5.83 0.14 -2.80
CA ALA A 38 5.87 0.28 -1.33
C ALA A 38 7.09 1.07 -0.83
N GLU A 39 8.25 0.88 -1.47
CA GLU A 39 9.51 1.60 -1.15
C GLU A 39 9.42 3.13 -1.29
N THR A 40 8.43 3.64 -2.04
CA THR A 40 8.24 5.09 -2.23
C THR A 40 7.28 5.72 -1.23
N SER A 41 6.61 4.91 -0.41
CA SER A 41 5.67 5.39 0.60
C SER A 41 6.26 5.28 1.99
N SER A 42 5.86 6.20 2.86
CA SER A 42 6.15 6.09 4.30
C SER A 42 5.22 5.08 5.01
N MET A 43 4.25 4.50 4.30
CA MET A 43 3.31 3.51 4.82
C MET A 43 3.14 2.34 3.85
N ASP A 44 3.31 1.11 4.37
CA ASP A 44 3.31 -0.12 3.58
C ASP A 44 1.99 -0.46 2.89
N GLN A 45 0.87 0.17 3.28
CA GLN A 45 -0.46 -0.06 2.73
C GLN A 45 -1.07 1.14 1.98
N LEU A 46 -0.41 2.32 2.02
CA LEU A 46 -0.92 3.52 1.38
C LEU A 46 0.05 4.01 0.31
N CYS A 47 -0.47 4.47 -0.83
CA CYS A 47 0.37 5.19 -1.79
C CYS A 47 0.87 6.51 -1.19
N PRO A 48 1.97 7.09 -1.72
CA PRO A 48 2.54 8.34 -1.18
C PRO A 48 1.53 9.49 -1.14
N GLU A 49 0.60 9.55 -2.10
CA GLU A 49 -0.44 10.59 -2.13
C GLU A 49 -1.42 10.45 -0.96
N CYS A 50 -1.93 9.23 -0.71
CA CYS A 50 -2.88 9.00 0.38
C CYS A 50 -2.20 9.15 1.74
N ALA A 51 -0.97 8.65 1.89
CA ALA A 51 -0.19 8.84 3.11
C ALA A 51 0.07 10.33 3.41
N HIS A 52 0.39 11.13 2.37
CA HIS A 52 0.54 12.57 2.51
C HIS A 52 -0.75 13.26 2.93
N ARG A 53 -1.86 13.00 2.22
CA ARG A 53 -3.12 13.71 2.50
C ARG A 53 -3.77 13.33 3.83
N LEU A 54 -3.67 12.07 4.24
CA LEU A 54 -4.30 11.58 5.49
C LEU A 54 -3.45 11.86 6.73
N TYR A 55 -2.13 11.77 6.60
CA TYR A 55 -1.22 11.79 7.76
C TYR A 55 -0.08 12.79 7.66
N SER A 56 -0.04 13.61 6.60
CA SER A 56 1.00 14.63 6.36
C SER A 56 2.43 14.06 6.20
N TYR A 57 2.55 12.79 5.78
CA TYR A 57 3.85 12.23 5.38
C TYR A 57 4.42 12.94 4.14
N PRO A 58 5.73 12.84 3.87
CA PRO A 58 6.30 13.35 2.62
C PRO A 58 5.60 12.76 1.40
N ASN A 59 5.22 13.62 0.45
CA ASN A 59 4.62 13.18 -0.80
C ASN A 59 5.68 12.84 -1.85
N CYS A 60 5.32 12.01 -2.82
CA CYS A 60 6.11 11.84 -4.03
C CYS A 60 5.97 13.10 -4.91
N GLU A 61 7.08 13.56 -5.48
CA GLU A 61 7.03 14.48 -6.62
C GLU A 61 6.56 13.69 -7.85
N HIS A 62 5.25 13.74 -8.11
CA HIS A 62 4.66 12.90 -9.15
C HIS A 62 5.10 13.33 -10.55
N ASP A 63 5.62 12.38 -11.31
CA ASP A 63 6.00 12.57 -12.70
C ASP A 63 5.32 11.48 -13.54
N PHE A 64 4.25 11.88 -14.23
CA PHE A 64 3.33 10.95 -14.90
C PHE A 64 3.82 10.60 -16.31
N VAL A 65 3.93 9.30 -16.57
CA VAL A 65 4.23 8.71 -17.87
C VAL A 65 3.20 7.60 -18.11
N ASP A 66 2.51 7.65 -19.25
CA ASP A 66 1.47 6.67 -19.63
C ASP A 66 0.36 6.47 -18.57
N GLY A 67 -0.01 7.54 -17.87
CA GLY A 67 -1.09 7.53 -16.88
C GLY A 67 -0.70 6.99 -15.50
N ARG A 68 0.60 6.75 -15.24
CA ARG A 68 1.12 6.39 -13.92
C ARG A 68 2.35 7.21 -13.57
N CYS A 69 2.54 7.48 -12.29
CA CYS A 69 3.76 8.12 -11.81
C CYS A 69 4.94 7.17 -12.02
N ARG A 70 5.97 7.60 -12.77
CA ARG A 70 7.15 6.77 -13.02
C ARG A 70 7.88 6.39 -11.75
N THR A 71 7.80 7.23 -10.71
CA THR A 71 8.49 7.06 -9.42
C THR A 71 7.70 6.15 -8.49
N CYS A 72 6.48 6.54 -8.11
CA CYS A 72 5.71 5.79 -7.11
C CYS A 72 4.68 4.81 -7.68
N GLY A 73 4.41 4.85 -9.00
CA GLY A 73 3.43 3.98 -9.66
C GLY A 73 1.97 4.45 -9.53
N TRP A 74 1.69 5.47 -8.70
CA TRP A 74 0.35 6.01 -8.50
C TRP A 74 -0.29 6.46 -9.82
N ASP A 75 -1.54 6.07 -10.04
CA ASP A 75 -2.28 6.32 -11.30
C ASP A 75 -3.15 7.59 -11.26
N GLY A 76 -3.10 8.35 -10.17
CA GLY A 76 -3.95 9.52 -9.98
C GLY A 76 -5.28 9.23 -9.27
N SER A 77 -5.55 7.96 -8.91
CA SER A 77 -6.78 7.59 -8.19
C SER A 77 -6.85 8.23 -6.80
N GLU A 78 -8.03 8.74 -6.46
CA GLU A 78 -8.35 9.33 -5.17
C GLU A 78 -9.57 8.62 -4.56
N SER A 79 -9.53 8.38 -3.24
CA SER A 79 -10.67 7.83 -2.51
C SER A 79 -11.79 8.85 -2.37
N ASP A 80 -13.03 8.38 -2.18
CA ASP A 80 -14.17 9.28 -1.99
C ASP A 80 -14.05 10.12 -0.70
N TYR A 81 -13.41 9.56 0.33
CA TYR A 81 -13.08 10.31 1.55
C TYR A 81 -12.16 11.50 1.25
N LEU A 82 -11.04 11.28 0.55
CA LEU A 82 -10.12 12.35 0.15
C LEU A 82 -10.82 13.41 -0.73
N LYS A 83 -11.73 12.99 -1.63
CA LYS A 83 -12.53 13.93 -2.44
C LYS A 83 -13.44 14.81 -1.57
N SER A 84 -14.04 14.24 -0.53
CA SER A 84 -14.97 14.95 0.37
C SER A 84 -14.29 15.99 1.27
N MET A 85 -12.98 15.85 1.55
CA MET A 85 -12.20 16.79 2.36
C MET A 85 -11.78 18.07 1.62
N ARG A 86 -11.98 18.14 0.30
CA ARG A 86 -11.66 19.32 -0.52
C ARG A 86 -12.79 20.38 -0.54
N GLN A 87 -13.83 20.19 0.28
CA GLN A 87 -15.02 21.04 0.37
C GLN A 87 -14.87 22.07 1.49
#